data_AF-A0A6I4Q9I5-F1
#
_entry.id   AF-A0A6I4Q9I5-F1
#
_cell.length_a   1.000
_cell.length_b   1.000
_cell.length_c   1.000
_cell.angle_alpha   90.00
_cell.angle_beta   90.00
_cell.angle_gamma   90.00
#
_symmetry.space_group_name_H-M   'P 1'
#
loop_
_entity.id
_entity.type
_entity.pdbx_description
1 polymer ?
#
loop_
_entity_poly.entity_id
_entity_poly.type
_entity_poly.pdbx_seq_one_letter_code
_entity_poly.pdbx_strand_id
1 'polypeptide(L)' 'CGVGLIIALPKQSADKAISLLNNHGEKAWLLGEIKHATSSERVIIK' A
#
# COMPACT_ATOMS: atom_id res chain seq x y z
N CYS A 1 -2.85 10.21 -11.69
CA CYS A 1 -2.11 10.16 -10.40
C CYS A 1 -1.35 8.84 -10.17
N GLY A 2 -0.66 8.26 -11.17
CA GLY A 2 0.43 7.27 -10.99
C GLY A 2 0.15 5.88 -10.38
N VAL A 3 -0.97 5.65 -9.70
CA VAL A 3 -1.30 4.38 -9.02
C VAL A 3 -2.42 3.65 -9.78
N GLY A 4 -2.14 2.44 -10.27
CA GLY A 4 -3.13 1.59 -10.96
C GLY A 4 -3.75 0.51 -10.08
N LEU A 5 -3.09 0.15 -8.97
CA LEU A 5 -3.52 -0.92 -8.06
C LEU A 5 -3.08 -0.61 -6.61
N ILE A 6 -3.95 -0.91 -5.65
CA ILE A 6 -3.66 -0.86 -4.20
C ILE A 6 -3.96 -2.23 -3.61
N ILE A 7 -3.03 -2.76 -2.82
CA ILE A 7 -3.14 -4.08 -2.18
C ILE A 7 -3.06 -3.90 -0.66
N ALA A 8 -4.02 -4.46 0.07
CA ALA A 8 -4.01 -4.52 1.52
C ALA A 8 -3.52 -5.90 2.00
N LEU A 9 -2.51 -5.92 2.87
CA LEU A 9 -1.92 -7.13 3.41
C LEU A 9 -1.35 -6.89 4.82
N PRO A 10 -1.06 -7.93 5.61
CA PRO A 10 -0.38 -7.77 6.89
C PRO A 10 0.96 -7.06 6.73
N LYS A 11 1.25 -6.11 7.64
CA LYS A 11 2.47 -5.28 7.61
C LYS A 11 3.76 -6.10 7.48
N GLN A 12 3.80 -7.26 8.12
CA GLN A 12 4.93 -8.19 8.15
C GLN A 12 5.25 -8.78 6.77
N SER A 13 4.30 -8.78 5.85
CA SER A 13 4.44 -9.31 4.49
C SER A 13 4.71 -8.23 3.44
N ALA A 14 4.74 -6.95 3.83
CA ALA A 14 4.87 -5.82 2.91
C ALA A 14 6.17 -5.88 2.09
N ASP A 15 7.32 -6.05 2.73
CA ASP A 15 8.62 -6.07 2.03
C ASP A 15 8.71 -7.23 1.05
N LYS A 16 8.27 -8.43 1.46
CA LYS A 16 8.23 -9.60 0.58
C LYS A 16 7.33 -9.37 -0.64
N ALA A 17 6.16 -8.76 -0.45
CA ALA A 17 5.23 -8.48 -1.54
C ALA A 17 5.81 -7.41 -2.50
N ILE A 18 6.44 -6.36 -1.98
CA ILE A 18 7.10 -5.33 -2.78
C ILE A 18 8.22 -5.95 -3.62
N SER A 19 9.10 -6.75 -3.01
CA SER A 19 10.17 -7.44 -3.75
C SER A 19 9.62 -8.36 -4.83
N LEU A 20 8.57 -9.13 -4.54
CA LEU A 20 7.95 -10.03 -5.52
C LEU A 20 7.40 -9.26 -6.73
N LEU A 21 6.66 -8.17 -6.49
CA LEU A 21 6.06 -7.37 -7.56
C LEU A 21 7.13 -6.69 -8.41
N ASN A 22 8.14 -6.09 -7.77
CA ASN A 22 9.25 -5.45 -8.48
C ASN A 22 10.06 -6.45 -9.31
N ASN A 23 10.23 -7.69 -8.84
CA ASN A 23 10.87 -8.76 -9.60
C ASN A 23 10.07 -9.18 -10.85
N HIS A 24 8.76 -8.94 -10.87
CA HIS A 24 7.90 -9.17 -12.05
C HIS A 24 7.80 -7.93 -12.97
N GLY A 25 8.58 -6.87 -12.72
CA GLY A 25 8.63 -5.68 -13.55
C GLY A 25 7.62 -4.58 -13.17
N GLU A 26 6.88 -4.77 -12.08
CA GLU A 26 6.01 -3.73 -11.54
C GLU A 26 6.83 -2.65 -10.81
N LYS A 27 6.21 -1.49 -10.55
CA LYS A 27 6.74 -0.45 -9.67
C LYS A 27 5.91 -0.43 -8.39
N ALA A 28 6.25 -1.27 -7.43
CA ALA A 28 5.57 -1.39 -6.14
C ALA A 28 6.35 -0.69 -5.00
N TRP A 29 5.61 -0.03 -4.12
CA TRP A 29 6.13 0.61 -2.91
C TRP A 29 5.08 0.60 -1.79
N LEU A 30 5.51 0.83 -0.55
CA LEU A 30 4.58 0.98 0.57
C LEU A 30 3.91 2.37 0.50
N LEU A 31 2.62 2.40 0.15
CA LEU A 31 1.86 3.64 0.02
C LEU A 31 1.41 4.21 1.38
N GLY A 32 1.14 3.35 2.36
CA GLY A 32 0.63 3.76 3.67
C GLY A 32 0.11 2.58 4.50
N GLU A 33 -0.71 2.88 5.49
CA GLU A 33 -1.31 1.89 6.39
C GLU A 33 -2.80 2.18 6.63
N ILE A 34 -3.56 1.12 6.92
CA ILE A 34 -4.98 1.22 7.25
C ILE A 34 -5.10 1.36 8.76
N LYS A 35 -5.84 2.39 9.20
CA LYS A 35 -6.17 2.64 10.61
C LYS A 35 -7.68 2.68 10.78
N HIS A 36 -8.13 2.36 12.00
CA HIS A 36 -9.52 2.60 12.37
C HIS A 36 -9.81 4.11 12.30
N ALA A 37 -10.83 4.50 11.52
CA ALA A 37 -11.22 5.89 11.40
C ALA A 37 -12.02 6.32 12.64
N THR A 38 -11.61 7.41 13.29
CA THR A 38 -12.38 8.07 14.36
C THR A 38 -13.08 9.34 13.88
N SER A 39 -12.83 9.74 12.63
CA SER A 39 -13.40 10.93 11.95
C SER A 39 -14.18 10.50 10.70
N SER A 40 -14.94 11.44 10.11
CA SER A 40 -15.63 11.24 8.84
C SER A 40 -14.68 11.12 7.64
N GLU A 41 -13.44 11.57 7.79
CA GLU A 41 -12.38 11.42 6.78
C GLU A 41 -11.93 9.96 6.63
N ARG A 42 -11.93 9.48 5.39
CA ARG A 42 -11.61 8.08 5.07
C ARG A 42 -10.25 7.89 4.40
N VAL A 43 -9.73 8.94 3.78
CA VAL A 43 -8.43 8.96 3.11
C VAL A 43 -7.72 10.22 3.54
N ILE A 44 -6.50 10.06 4.04
CA ILE A 44 -5.66 11.16 4.51
C ILE A 44 -4.36 11.09 3.72
N ILE A 45 -4.07 12.13 2.93
CA ILE A 45 -2.82 12.31 2.19
C ILE A 45 -2.05 13.41 2.92
N LYS A 46 -0.89 13.08 3.50
CA LYS A 46 -0.01 14.00 4.24
C LYS A 46 1.37 13.97 3.62
#